data_AF-A0A6A4FYP0-F1
#
_entry.id   AF-A0A6A4FYP0-F1
#
_cell.length_a   1.000
_cell.length_b   1.000
_cell.length_c   1.000
_cell.angle_alpha   90.00
_cell.angle_beta   90.00
_cell.angle_gamma   90.00
#
_symmetry.space_group_name_H-M   'P 1'
#
loop_
_entity.id
_entity.type
_entity.pdbx_description
1 polymer ?
#
loop_
_entity_poly.entity_id
_entity_poly.type
_entity_poly.pdbx_seq_one_letter_code
_entity_poly.pdbx_strand_id
1 'polypeptide(L)'
;MLTTRKSKQRTYTIKGKRDALRLASERGEQDAADYLGYPRRTVGEWVAQAHSIFNFKGSQMSKTLKGQGRKEVIPFSHGLVTFMKGMRRDEEVRC
;
A
#
# COMPACT_ATOMS: atom_id res chain seq x y z
N MET A 1 -13.02 -28.65 -8.11
CA MET A 1 -12.12 -28.39 -6.96
C MET A 1 -11.33 -27.13 -7.23
N LEU A 2 -11.58 -26.02 -6.52
CA LEU A 2 -10.81 -24.78 -6.67
C LEU A 2 -9.64 -24.80 -5.69
N THR A 3 -8.46 -25.17 -6.17
CA THR A 3 -7.23 -25.11 -5.38
C THR A 3 -6.83 -23.65 -5.17
N THR A 4 -7.07 -23.10 -3.98
CA THR A 4 -6.58 -21.77 -3.61
C THR A 4 -5.09 -21.86 -3.29
N ARG A 5 -4.23 -21.66 -4.29
CA ARG A 5 -2.79 -21.51 -4.05
C ARG A 5 -2.59 -20.25 -3.19
N LYS A 6 -2.07 -20.41 -1.97
CA LYS A 6 -1.55 -19.29 -1.14
C LYS A 6 -0.42 -18.61 -1.91
N SER A 7 -0.78 -17.65 -2.76
CA SER A 7 0.16 -16.76 -3.43
C SER A 7 0.72 -15.80 -2.37
N LYS A 8 2.02 -15.87 -2.12
CA LYS A 8 2.73 -14.85 -1.32
C LYS A 8 2.52 -13.52 -2.04
N GLN A 9 1.81 -12.57 -1.42
CA GLN A 9 1.52 -11.28 -2.04
C GLN A 9 2.84 -10.62 -2.47
N ARG A 10 3.09 -10.56 -3.78
CA ARG A 10 4.24 -9.86 -4.34
C ARG A 10 4.05 -8.37 -4.02
N THR A 11 4.97 -7.79 -3.25
CA THR A 11 4.93 -6.36 -2.95
C THR A 11 5.90 -5.61 -3.83
N TYR A 12 5.38 -4.64 -4.56
CA TYR A 12 6.13 -3.85 -5.54
C TYR A 12 6.34 -2.44 -5.01
N THR A 13 7.58 -1.95 -5.11
CA THR A 13 7.93 -0.58 -4.70
C THR A 13 7.42 0.43 -5.72
N ILE A 14 7.17 1.67 -5.29
CA ILE A 14 6.77 2.77 -6.19
C ILE A 14 7.80 2.96 -7.30
N LYS A 15 9.10 2.81 -7.01
CA LYS A 15 10.16 2.81 -8.03
C LYS A 15 9.89 1.76 -9.12
N GLY A 16 9.72 0.49 -8.72
CA GLY A 16 9.48 -0.59 -9.66
C GLY A 16 8.19 -0.42 -10.47
N LYS A 17 7.15 0.16 -9.86
CA LYS A 17 5.92 0.53 -10.58
C LYS A 17 6.18 1.60 -11.65
N ARG A 18 6.97 2.64 -11.34
CA ARG A 18 7.33 3.69 -12.31
C ARG A 18 8.20 3.16 -13.45
N ASP A 19 9.14 2.28 -13.14
CA ASP A 19 9.99 1.65 -14.15
C ASP A 19 9.14 0.80 -15.11
N ALA A 20 8.17 0.03 -14.57
CA ALA A 20 7.20 -0.70 -15.38
C ALA A 20 6.35 0.21 -16.27
N LEU A 21 5.90 1.36 -15.75
CA LEU A 21 5.11 2.33 -16.52
C LEU A 21 5.91 3.00 -17.65
N ARG A 22 7.19 3.30 -17.41
CA ARG A 22 8.08 3.85 -18.45
C ARG A 22 8.27 2.82 -19.58
N LEU A 23 8.61 1.58 -19.23
CA LEU A 23 8.76 0.51 -20.20
C LEU A 23 7.46 0.22 -20.94
N ALA A 24 6.32 0.25 -20.26
CA ALA A 24 5.01 0.05 -20.88
C ALA A 24 4.66 1.18 -21.87
N SER A 25 5.07 2.42 -21.59
CA SER A 25 4.89 3.55 -22.51
C SER A 25 5.80 3.47 -23.73
N GLU A 26 6.99 2.88 -23.60
CA GLU A 26 7.98 2.78 -24.69
C GLU A 26 7.75 1.56 -25.58
N ARG A 27 7.41 0.41 -25.00
CA ARG A 27 7.37 -0.90 -25.69
C ARG A 27 6.03 -1.64 -25.58
N GLY A 28 5.14 -1.17 -24.71
CA GLY A 28 3.87 -1.84 -24.42
C GLY A 28 3.88 -2.67 -23.13
N GLU A 29 2.68 -2.93 -22.61
CA GLU A 29 2.49 -3.57 -21.30
C GLU A 29 3.05 -4.99 -21.22
N GLN A 30 2.97 -5.74 -22.32
CA GLN A 30 3.42 -7.14 -22.39
C GLN A 30 4.94 -7.21 -22.28
N ASP A 31 5.65 -6.43 -23.08
CA ASP A 31 7.12 -6.35 -23.05
C ASP A 31 7.63 -5.86 -21.69
N ALA A 32 6.94 -4.88 -21.09
CA ALA A 32 7.29 -4.41 -19.75
C ALA A 32 7.09 -5.48 -18.66
N ALA A 33 6.03 -6.28 -18.78
CA ALA A 33 5.75 -7.38 -17.87
C ALA A 33 6.80 -8.50 -18.00
N ASP A 34 7.15 -8.87 -19.22
CA ASP A 34 8.13 -9.92 -19.50
C ASP A 34 9.54 -9.49 -19.10
N TYR A 35 9.95 -8.26 -19.41
CA TYR A 35 11.26 -7.72 -19.04
C TYR A 35 11.47 -7.62 -17.52
N LEU A 36 10.43 -7.24 -16.77
CA LEU A 36 10.51 -7.10 -15.31
C LEU A 36 10.09 -8.37 -14.53
N GLY A 37 9.62 -9.41 -15.22
CA GLY A 37 9.11 -10.63 -14.58
C GLY A 37 7.83 -10.42 -13.77
N TYR A 38 7.03 -9.41 -14.14
CA TYR A 38 5.79 -9.05 -13.46
C TYR A 38 4.57 -9.67 -14.17
N PRO A 39 3.49 -10.00 -13.45
CA PRO A 39 2.26 -10.42 -14.11
C PRO A 39 1.71 -9.28 -14.98
N ARG A 40 1.41 -9.56 -16.25
CA ARG A 40 0.82 -8.60 -17.20
C ARG A 40 -0.37 -7.85 -16.61
N ARG A 41 -1.29 -8.58 -15.96
CA ARG A 41 -2.48 -8.00 -15.31
C ARG A 41 -2.12 -6.92 -14.29
N THR A 42 -1.04 -7.12 -13.53
CA THR A 42 -0.57 -6.16 -12.53
C THR A 42 0.01 -4.90 -13.18
N VAL A 43 0.72 -5.04 -14.31
CA VAL A 43 1.22 -3.89 -15.06
C VAL A 43 0.05 -3.07 -15.62
N GLY A 44 -0.96 -3.72 -16.20
CA GLY A 44 -2.17 -3.04 -16.70
C GLY A 44 -2.94 -2.30 -15.58
N GLU A 45 -3.06 -2.89 -14.39
CA GLU A 45 -3.65 -2.21 -13.23
C GLU A 45 -2.86 -0.95 -12.84
N TRP A 46 -1.52 -0.96 -12.94
CA TRP A 46 -0.71 0.23 -12.70
C TRP A 46 -0.83 1.27 -13.81
N VAL A 47 -1.00 0.86 -15.08
CA VAL A 47 -1.26 1.78 -16.18
C VAL A 47 -2.54 2.57 -15.91
N ALA A 48 -3.61 1.91 -15.46
CA ALA A 48 -4.83 2.58 -15.03
C ALA A 48 -4.62 3.53 -13.83
N GLN A 49 -3.63 3.25 -12.96
CA GLN A 49 -3.26 4.06 -11.80
C GLN A 49 -2.10 5.03 -12.05
N ALA A 50 -1.62 5.18 -13.30
CA ALA A 50 -0.34 5.81 -13.62
C ALA A 50 -0.22 7.23 -13.03
N HIS A 51 -1.27 8.05 -13.18
CA HIS A 51 -1.32 9.40 -12.64
C HIS A 51 -1.05 9.45 -11.13
N SER A 52 -1.67 8.54 -10.36
CA SER A 52 -1.46 8.47 -8.91
C SER A 52 -0.05 8.02 -8.53
N ILE A 53 0.54 7.10 -9.30
CA ILE A 53 1.88 6.55 -9.06
C ILE A 53 2.96 7.60 -9.37
N PHE A 54 2.79 8.39 -10.43
CA PHE A 54 3.71 9.49 -10.77
C PHE A 54 3.58 10.66 -9.80
N ASN A 55 2.37 11.03 -9.39
CA ASN A 55 2.15 12.12 -8.44
C ASN A 55 2.50 11.79 -6.98
N PHE A 56 2.84 10.53 -6.67
CA PHE A 56 3.23 10.13 -5.34
C PHE A 56 4.54 10.82 -4.89
N LYS A 57 4.45 11.67 -3.86
CA LYS A 57 5.59 12.43 -3.28
C LYS A 57 6.31 11.71 -2.12
N GLY A 58 5.92 10.48 -1.77
CA GLY A 58 6.56 9.73 -0.68
C GLY A 58 7.81 8.95 -1.11
N SER A 59 8.30 8.08 -0.22
CA SER A 59 9.49 7.25 -0.48
C SER A 59 9.29 6.34 -1.71
N GLN A 60 10.29 6.31 -2.58
CA GLN A 60 10.32 5.42 -3.75
C GLN A 60 10.30 3.93 -3.36
N MET A 61 10.79 3.61 -2.15
CA MET A 61 10.77 2.25 -1.59
C MET A 61 9.44 1.90 -0.94
N SER A 62 8.51 2.86 -0.83
CA SER A 62 7.15 2.59 -0.38
C SER A 62 6.51 1.55 -1.30
N LYS A 63 5.71 0.66 -0.71
CA LYS A 63 4.96 -0.38 -1.41
C LYS A 63 3.54 0.06 -1.75
N THR A 64 3.02 1.01 -0.98
CA THR A 64 1.65 1.53 -1.06
C THR A 64 1.65 3.00 -1.46
N LEU A 65 0.57 3.41 -2.11
CA LEU A 65 0.21 4.83 -2.17
C LEU A 65 -0.29 5.23 -0.77
N LYS A 66 0.13 6.39 -0.27
CA LYS A 66 -0.27 6.88 1.08
C LYS A 66 -1.80 6.82 1.21
N GLY A 67 -2.30 6.43 2.38
CA GLY A 67 -3.75 6.30 2.64
C GLY A 67 -4.33 4.90 2.49
N GLN A 68 -3.53 3.91 2.09
CA GLN A 68 -3.91 2.48 2.12
C GLN A 68 -3.66 1.80 3.48
N GLY A 69 -3.42 2.59 4.53
CA GLY A 69 -3.34 2.08 5.91
C GLY A 69 -4.70 1.61 6.41
N ARG A 70 -4.71 0.83 7.50
CA ARG A 70 -5.94 0.41 8.17
C ARG A 70 -6.72 1.68 8.55
N LYS A 71 -7.91 1.86 8.00
CA LYS A 71 -8.81 2.94 8.41
C LYS A 71 -9.05 2.79 9.92
N GLU A 72 -8.95 3.87 10.68
CA GLU A 72 -9.30 3.84 12.10
C GLU A 72 -10.77 3.42 12.19
N VAL A 73 -11.00 2.24 12.78
CA VAL A 73 -12.36 1.70 12.99
C VAL A 73 -13.08 2.51 14.06
N ILE A 74 -12.32 3.11 14.98
CA ILE A 74 -12.84 3.90 16.10
C ILE A 74 -12.48 5.37 15.84
N PRO A 75 -13.46 6.23 15.51
CA PRO A 75 -13.21 7.63 15.15
C PRO A 75 -12.72 8.51 16.32
N PHE A 76 -12.76 8.01 17.55
CA PHE A 76 -12.30 8.69 18.77
C PHE A 76 -11.20 7.90 19.51
N SER A 77 -10.43 7.08 18.79
CA SER A 77 -9.36 6.23 19.34
C SER A 77 -8.45 6.99 20.33
N HIS A 78 -8.03 8.20 19.96
CA HIS A 78 -7.22 9.07 20.79
C HIS A 78 -7.92 9.53 22.07
N GLY A 79 -9.19 9.93 21.97
CA GLY A 79 -10.01 10.34 23.12
C GLY A 79 -10.23 9.20 24.13
N LEU A 80 -10.47 7.99 23.63
CA LEU A 80 -10.61 6.80 24.48
C LEU A 80 -9.32 6.48 25.25
N VAL A 81 -8.17 6.54 24.57
CA VAL A 81 -6.86 6.30 25.22
C VAL A 81 -6.59 7.35 26.29
N THR A 82 -6.91 8.62 26.03
CA THR A 82 -6.74 9.70 27.02
C THR A 82 -7.64 9.50 28.23
N PHE A 83 -8.90 9.13 28.03
CA PHE A 83 -9.82 8.79 29.11
C PHE A 83 -9.31 7.63 29.97
N MET A 84 -8.91 6.53 29.33
CA MET A 84 -8.37 5.36 30.03
C MET A 84 -7.07 5.67 30.80
N LYS A 85 -6.22 6.54 30.27
CA LYS A 85 -5.01 7.00 30.98
C LYS A 85 -5.36 7.87 32.18
N GLY A 86 -6.36 8.73 32.07
CA GLY A 86 -6.87 9.54 33.18
C GLY A 86 -7.36 8.65 34.32
N MET A 87 -8.21 7.67 34.00
CA MET A 87 -8.71 6.70 34.99
C MET A 87 -7.58 5.98 35.75
N ARG A 88 -6.57 5.44 35.04
CA ARG A 88 -5.44 4.77 35.71
C ARG A 88 -4.69 5.69 36.66
N ARG A 89 -4.51 6.96 36.29
CA ARG A 89 -3.80 7.93 37.11
C ARG A 89 -4.58 8.30 38.37
N ASP A 90 -5.90 8.42 38.26
CA ASP A 90 -6.76 8.69 39.42
C ASP A 90 -6.87 7.47 40.36
N GLU A 91 -6.82 6.24 39.80
CA GLU A 91 -6.76 5.01 40.58
C GLU A 91 -5.43 4.83 41.31
N GLU A 92 -4.29 5.18 40.71
CA GLU A 92 -2.97 5.15 41.37
C GLU A 92 -2.84 6.18 42.49
N VAL A 93 -3.50 7.34 42.38
CA VAL A 93 -3.48 8.40 43.40
C VAL A 93 -4.41 8.08 44.59
N ARG A 94 -5.36 7.16 44.41
CA ARG A 94 -6.32 6.74 45.45
C ARG A 94 -5.89 5.52 46.26
N CYS A 95 -4.71 4.94 45.98
CA CYS A 95 -4.09 3.86 46.75
C CYS A 95 -3.12 4.40 47.82
#